data_AF-G7H1Y8-F1
#
_entry.id   AF-G7H1Y8-F1
#
_cell.length_a   1.000
_cell.length_b   1.000
_cell.length_c   1.000
_cell.angle_alpha   90.00
_cell.angle_beta   90.00
_cell.angle_gamma   90.00
#
_symmetry.space_group_name_H-M   'P 1'
#
loop_
_entity.id
_entity.type
_entity.pdbx_description
1 polymer ?
#
loop_
_entity_poly.entity_id
_entity_poly.type
_entity_poly.pdbx_seq_one_letter_code
_entity_poly.pdbx_strand_id
1 'polypeptide(L)'
;MSTRGFALAAAVSSLIAAAMTLLPWVSLEERGLPMRWAGLGFYYGDDIGSVPAIQPLGWVVVVVALEALTLLGFQLFVPGGTPLAGAARWLFAGLAGLATVAAVLMAVAIAVPSLLYGNLFAELAAYAGADVINEGRDVVAVPTLIGVAFWLVVTAVVAGLGFVRSSRS
;
A
#
# COMPACT_ATOMS: atom_id res chain seq x y z
N MET A 1 8.95 -0.70 24.81
CA MET A 1 8.84 -1.75 23.78
C MET A 1 10.24 -2.13 23.30
N SER A 2 10.51 -3.42 23.07
CA SER A 2 11.81 -3.89 22.56
C SER A 2 11.92 -3.69 21.04
N THR A 3 13.12 -3.79 20.45
CA THR A 3 13.30 -3.75 18.98
C THR A 3 12.52 -4.85 18.28
N ARG A 4 12.49 -6.06 18.86
CA ARG A 4 11.63 -7.17 18.41
C ARG A 4 10.15 -6.80 18.42
N GLY A 5 9.70 -6.13 19.48
CA GLY A 5 8.32 -5.64 19.56
C GLY A 5 8.00 -4.67 18.43
N PHE A 6 8.88 -3.69 18.17
CA PHE A 6 8.71 -2.74 17.07
C PHE A 6 8.69 -3.44 15.71
N ALA A 7 9.58 -4.39 15.46
CA ALA A 7 9.58 -5.15 14.21
C ALA A 7 8.30 -5.99 14.02
N LEU A 8 7.79 -6.61 15.10
CA LEU A 8 6.53 -7.35 15.04
C LEU A 8 5.35 -6.42 14.73
N ALA A 9 5.25 -5.27 15.39
CA ALA A 9 4.18 -4.30 15.13
C ALA A 9 4.26 -3.71 13.71
N ALA A 10 5.48 -3.46 13.20
CA ALA A 10 5.67 -3.02 11.82
C ALA A 10 5.23 -4.10 10.82
N ALA A 11 5.60 -5.36 11.05
CA ALA A 11 5.16 -6.48 10.22
C ALA A 11 3.64 -6.63 10.23
N VAL A 12 3.00 -6.65 11.40
CA VAL A 12 1.53 -6.77 11.50
C VAL A 12 0.82 -5.62 10.79
N SER A 13 1.21 -4.37 11.05
CA SER A 13 0.61 -3.21 10.38
C SER A 13 0.78 -3.25 8.86
N SER A 14 1.97 -3.61 8.38
CA SER A 14 2.24 -3.73 6.94
C SER A 14 1.46 -4.88 6.28
N LEU A 15 1.24 -5.99 6.98
CA LEU A 15 0.44 -7.11 6.49
C LEU A 15 -1.04 -6.74 6.39
N ILE A 16 -1.55 -5.95 7.33
CA ILE A 16 -2.91 -5.40 7.24
C ILE A 16 -3.01 -4.48 6.02
N ALA A 17 -2.05 -3.57 5.83
CA ALA A 17 -2.00 -2.71 4.63
C ALA A 17 -1.96 -3.54 3.34
N ALA A 18 -1.12 -4.58 3.28
CA ALA A 18 -1.00 -5.47 2.13
C ALA A 18 -2.29 -6.27 1.88
N ALA A 19 -2.96 -6.78 2.92
CA ALA A 19 -4.23 -7.46 2.78
C ALA A 19 -5.30 -6.53 2.17
N MET A 20 -5.30 -5.25 2.54
CA MET A 20 -6.20 -4.24 1.96
C MET A 20 -5.92 -3.94 0.48
N THR A 21 -4.79 -4.36 -0.09
CA THR A 21 -4.54 -4.26 -1.54
C THR A 21 -5.37 -5.26 -2.36
N LEU A 22 -5.89 -6.31 -1.72
CA LEU A 22 -6.83 -7.27 -2.34
C LEU A 22 -8.25 -6.71 -2.40
N LEU A 23 -8.53 -5.65 -1.64
CA LEU A 23 -9.83 -4.99 -1.71
C LEU A 23 -9.90 -4.12 -2.97
N PRO A 24 -11.11 -3.88 -3.50
CA PRO A 24 -11.32 -2.95 -4.60
C PRO A 24 -10.83 -1.55 -4.28
N TRP A 25 -9.96 -1.03 -5.14
CA TRP A 25 -9.45 0.35 -5.12
C TRP A 25 -10.17 1.22 -6.14
N VAL A 26 -10.62 0.59 -7.22
CA VAL A 26 -11.39 1.21 -8.31
C VAL A 26 -12.70 0.44 -8.43
N SER A 27 -13.85 1.12 -8.45
CA SER A 27 -15.19 0.52 -8.58
C SER A 27 -16.06 1.40 -9.46
N LEU A 28 -16.76 0.80 -10.41
CA LEU A 28 -17.78 1.46 -11.23
C LEU A 28 -19.21 1.06 -10.84
N GLU A 29 -19.37 0.31 -9.74
CA GLU A 29 -20.70 -0.14 -9.27
C GLU A 29 -21.64 1.04 -8.99
N GLU A 30 -21.12 2.16 -8.48
CA GLU A 30 -21.92 3.37 -8.24
C GLU A 30 -22.46 4.01 -9.54
N ARG A 31 -21.90 3.64 -10.70
CA ARG A 31 -22.35 4.03 -12.04
C ARG A 31 -23.18 2.95 -12.73
N GLY A 32 -23.55 1.88 -12.02
CA GLY A 32 -24.37 0.79 -12.55
C GLY A 32 -23.59 -0.24 -13.38
N LEU A 33 -22.26 -0.17 -13.39
CA LEU A 33 -21.41 -1.16 -14.05
C LEU A 33 -20.80 -2.09 -13.00
N PRO A 34 -21.01 -3.42 -13.09
CA PRO A 34 -20.49 -4.38 -12.12
C PRO A 34 -18.99 -4.65 -12.37
N MET A 35 -18.16 -3.60 -12.33
CA MET A 35 -16.73 -3.65 -12.63
C MET A 35 -15.91 -3.04 -11.50
N ARG A 36 -14.93 -3.80 -11.01
CA ARG A 36 -14.07 -3.39 -9.90
C ARG A 36 -12.67 -3.91 -10.13
N TRP A 37 -11.69 -3.22 -9.57
CA TRP A 37 -10.30 -3.65 -9.58
C TRP A 37 -9.68 -3.52 -8.20
N ALA A 38 -9.00 -4.57 -7.75
CA ALA A 38 -8.12 -4.54 -6.58
C ALA A 38 -6.92 -3.64 -6.82
N GLY A 39 -6.29 -3.17 -5.73
CA GLY A 39 -5.02 -2.45 -5.81
C GLY A 39 -3.90 -3.22 -6.51
N LEU A 40 -3.94 -4.56 -6.48
CA LEU A 40 -3.00 -5.43 -7.20
C LEU A 40 -3.31 -5.57 -8.70
N GLY A 41 -4.38 -4.97 -9.20
CA GLY A 41 -4.81 -5.04 -10.59
C GLY A 41 -5.75 -6.21 -10.91
N PHE A 42 -6.15 -7.02 -9.92
CA PHE A 42 -7.13 -8.08 -10.14
C PHE A 42 -8.50 -7.48 -10.42
N TYR A 43 -9.10 -7.90 -11.52
CA TYR A 43 -10.44 -7.51 -11.91
C TYR A 43 -11.49 -8.38 -11.20
N TYR A 44 -12.56 -7.74 -10.72
CA TYR A 44 -13.77 -8.38 -10.23
C TYR A 44 -14.95 -7.81 -11.00
N GLY A 45 -15.56 -8.62 -11.85
CA GLY A 45 -16.72 -8.23 -12.64
C GLY A 45 -17.03 -9.28 -13.69
N ASP A 46 -18.09 -9.04 -14.45
CA ASP A 46 -18.49 -9.93 -15.53
C ASP A 46 -17.49 -9.87 -16.69
N ASP A 47 -17.32 -11.01 -17.37
CA ASP A 47 -16.41 -11.15 -18.50
C ASP A 47 -17.02 -10.53 -19.76
N ILE A 48 -16.70 -9.27 -20.00
CA ILE A 48 -17.23 -8.44 -21.08
C ILE A 48 -16.27 -8.37 -22.30
N GLY A 49 -15.33 -9.32 -22.41
CA GLY A 49 -14.35 -9.36 -23.48
C GLY A 49 -13.05 -8.64 -23.10
N SER A 50 -12.83 -7.41 -23.57
CA SER A 50 -11.60 -6.67 -23.27
C SER A 50 -11.73 -5.86 -21.97
N VAL A 51 -11.18 -6.41 -20.89
CA VAL A 51 -11.11 -5.71 -19.60
C VAL A 51 -9.94 -4.72 -19.61
N PRO A 52 -10.15 -3.42 -19.33
CA PRO A 52 -9.07 -2.46 -19.20
C PRO A 52 -8.17 -2.81 -18.01
N ALA A 53 -6.86 -2.81 -18.25
CA ALA A 53 -5.85 -3.07 -17.22
C ALA A 53 -5.57 -1.80 -16.43
N ILE A 54 -5.66 -1.87 -15.11
CA ILE A 54 -5.30 -0.75 -14.23
C ILE A 54 -3.85 -0.84 -13.77
N GLN A 55 -3.23 0.31 -13.49
CA GLN A 55 -1.90 0.33 -12.87
C GLN A 55 -1.96 -0.31 -11.47
N PRO A 56 -1.19 -1.39 -11.21
CA PRO A 56 -1.34 -2.17 -9.99
C PRO A 56 -0.51 -1.59 -8.83
N LEU A 57 -0.89 -0.39 -8.40
CA LEU A 57 -0.19 0.38 -7.36
C LEU A 57 -0.06 -0.36 -6.01
N GLY A 58 -0.93 -1.33 -5.74
CA GLY A 58 -0.89 -2.16 -4.54
C GLY A 58 0.40 -2.96 -4.37
N TRP A 59 1.15 -3.22 -5.45
CA TRP A 59 2.45 -3.90 -5.34
C TRP A 59 3.47 -3.11 -4.52
N VAL A 60 3.40 -1.78 -4.52
CA VAL A 60 4.27 -0.95 -3.66
C VAL A 60 4.04 -1.26 -2.18
N VAL A 61 2.79 -1.49 -1.79
CA VAL A 61 2.40 -1.85 -0.41
C VAL A 61 2.88 -3.27 -0.08
N VAL A 62 2.83 -4.20 -1.05
CA VAL A 62 3.36 -5.57 -0.88
C VAL A 62 4.87 -5.54 -0.61
N VAL A 63 5.62 -4.69 -1.33
CA VAL A 63 7.07 -4.53 -1.09
C VAL A 63 7.34 -4.02 0.33
N VAL A 64 6.53 -3.09 0.85
CA VAL A 64 6.62 -2.65 2.26
C VAL A 64 6.43 -3.82 3.23
N ALA A 65 5.45 -4.69 2.98
CA ALA A 65 5.19 -5.85 3.83
C ALA A 65 6.33 -6.88 3.80
N LEU A 66 6.90 -7.15 2.62
CA LEU A 66 8.05 -8.03 2.47
C LEU A 66 9.27 -7.50 3.24
N GLU A 67 9.52 -6.18 3.17
CA GLU A 67 10.61 -5.54 3.91
C GLU A 67 10.37 -5.63 5.43
N ALA A 68 9.13 -5.41 5.89
CA ALA A 68 8.79 -5.52 7.30
C ALA A 68 8.95 -6.95 7.84
N LEU A 69 8.58 -7.97 7.05
CA LEU A 69 8.82 -9.38 7.39
C LEU A 69 10.31 -9.71 7.41
N THR A 70 11.08 -9.16 6.49
CA THR A 70 12.55 -9.33 6.45
C THR A 70 13.19 -8.75 7.71
N LEU A 71 12.78 -7.55 8.10
CA LEU A 71 13.20 -6.92 9.37
C LEU A 71 12.81 -7.75 10.60
N LEU A 72 11.58 -8.29 10.63
CA LEU A 72 11.14 -9.16 11.73
C LEU A 72 12.00 -10.43 11.80
N GLY A 73 12.22 -11.10 10.67
CA GLY A 73 13.12 -12.25 10.58
C GLY A 73 14.52 -11.91 11.09
N PHE A 74 15.05 -10.77 10.67
CA PHE A 74 16.34 -10.27 11.15
C PHE A 74 16.38 -10.13 12.68
N GLN A 75 15.37 -9.50 13.29
CA GLN A 75 15.30 -9.30 14.74
C GLN A 75 15.10 -10.59 15.56
N LEU A 76 14.49 -11.61 14.95
CA LEU A 76 14.23 -12.90 15.59
C LEU A 76 15.43 -13.84 15.51
N PHE A 77 16.12 -13.87 14.37
CA PHE A 77 17.10 -14.91 14.06
C PHE A 77 18.55 -14.43 14.09
N VAL A 78 18.84 -13.12 14.03
CA VAL A 78 20.21 -12.61 14.12
C VAL A 78 20.64 -12.49 15.58
N PRO A 79 21.66 -13.24 16.04
CA PRO A 79 22.12 -13.17 17.41
C PRO A 79 22.73 -11.80 17.76
N GLY A 80 22.52 -11.38 19.00
CA GLY A 80 23.21 -10.21 19.56
C GLY A 80 24.72 -10.43 19.61
N GLY A 81 25.50 -9.36 19.39
CA GLY A 81 26.97 -9.42 19.37
C GLY A 81 27.59 -9.81 18.02
N THR A 82 26.77 -10.05 16.98
CA THR A 82 27.26 -10.20 15.61
C THR A 82 27.57 -8.82 14.99
N PRO A 83 28.52 -8.73 14.04
CA PRO A 83 28.78 -7.48 13.30
C PRO A 83 27.54 -6.98 12.54
N LEU A 84 26.59 -7.87 12.27
CA LEU A 84 25.30 -7.56 11.64
C LEU A 84 24.32 -6.86 12.59
N ALA A 85 24.49 -6.91 13.91
CA ALA A 85 23.57 -6.27 14.85
C ALA A 85 23.39 -4.76 14.59
N GLY A 86 24.45 -4.08 14.10
CA GLY A 86 24.40 -2.67 13.69
C GLY A 86 23.58 -2.39 12.42
N ALA A 87 23.26 -3.41 11.61
CA ALA A 87 22.43 -3.28 10.41
C ALA A 87 20.94 -3.09 10.75
N ALA A 88 20.51 -3.53 11.94
CA ALA A 88 19.12 -3.42 12.39
C ALA A 88 18.56 -2.00 12.26
N ARG A 89 19.34 -0.98 12.67
CA ARG A 89 18.91 0.43 12.59
C ARG A 89 18.65 0.85 11.14
N TRP A 90 19.49 0.40 10.21
CA TRP A 90 19.36 0.77 8.80
C TRP A 90 18.16 0.08 8.15
N LEU A 91 17.86 -1.16 8.54
CA LEU A 91 16.64 -1.85 8.12
C LEU A 91 15.38 -1.13 8.65
N PHE A 92 15.38 -0.69 9.91
CA PHE A 92 14.30 0.14 10.44
C PHE A 92 14.14 1.47 9.69
N ALA A 93 15.25 2.15 9.37
CA ALA A 93 15.23 3.39 8.61
C ALA A 93 14.73 3.19 7.17
N GLY A 94 15.19 2.13 6.50
CA GLY A 94 14.75 1.75 5.16
C GLY A 94 13.26 1.46 5.11
N LEU A 95 12.75 0.65 6.05
CA LEU A 95 11.32 0.37 6.16
C LEU A 95 10.50 1.64 6.43
N ALA A 96 10.96 2.52 7.33
CA ALA A 96 10.28 3.77 7.63
C ALA A 96 10.19 4.67 6.38
N GLY A 97 11.28 4.79 5.63
CA GLY A 97 11.34 5.55 4.37
C GLY A 97 10.40 4.95 3.32
N LEU A 98 10.48 3.64 3.09
CA LEU A 98 9.66 2.95 2.10
C LEU A 98 8.16 3.06 2.41
N ALA A 99 7.77 2.84 3.67
CA ALA A 99 6.38 2.98 4.10
C ALA A 99 5.89 4.42 3.97
N THR A 100 6.74 5.42 4.24
CA THR A 100 6.41 6.84 4.05
C THR A 100 6.17 7.16 2.58
N VAL A 101 7.05 6.71 1.67
CA VAL A 101 6.88 6.90 0.23
C VAL A 101 5.59 6.25 -0.25
N ALA A 102 5.30 5.02 0.17
CA ALA A 102 4.06 4.33 -0.16
C ALA A 102 2.82 5.10 0.34
N ALA A 103 2.86 5.63 1.57
CA ALA A 103 1.76 6.42 2.12
C ALA A 103 1.53 7.72 1.33
N VAL A 104 2.61 8.39 0.92
CA VAL A 104 2.53 9.59 0.06
C VAL A 104 1.91 9.24 -1.29
N LEU A 105 2.29 8.11 -1.90
CA LEU A 105 1.68 7.64 -3.14
C LEU A 105 0.18 7.39 -2.98
N MET A 106 -0.27 6.83 -1.85
CA MET A 106 -1.71 6.68 -1.56
C MET A 106 -2.41 8.03 -1.40
N ALA A 107 -1.78 9.00 -0.74
CA ALA A 107 -2.33 10.35 -0.63
C ALA A 107 -2.48 11.02 -2.00
N VAL A 108 -1.48 10.85 -2.89
CA VAL A 108 -1.56 11.33 -4.28
C VAL A 108 -2.66 10.61 -5.05
N ALA A 109 -2.83 9.29 -4.89
CA ALA A 109 -3.90 8.52 -5.52
C ALA A 109 -5.30 9.00 -5.11
N ILE A 110 -5.45 9.44 -3.86
CA ILE A 110 -6.72 9.99 -3.34
C ILE A 110 -6.94 11.42 -3.85
N ALA A 111 -5.91 12.27 -3.80
CA ALA A 111 -6.05 13.69 -4.11
C ALA A 111 -6.12 13.98 -5.60
N VAL A 112 -5.34 13.26 -6.41
CA VAL A 112 -5.23 13.45 -7.86
C VAL A 112 -5.10 12.09 -8.56
N PRO A 113 -6.20 11.33 -8.69
CA PRO A 113 -6.18 9.98 -9.27
C PRO A 113 -5.58 9.94 -10.68
N SER A 114 -5.80 10.99 -11.49
CA SER A 114 -5.31 11.09 -12.87
C SER A 114 -3.78 11.08 -12.99
N LEU A 115 -3.03 11.45 -11.94
CA LEU A 115 -1.57 11.36 -11.96
C LEU A 115 -1.05 9.93 -11.95
N LEU A 116 -1.83 8.99 -11.39
CA LEU A 116 -1.39 7.60 -11.18
C LEU A 116 -2.19 6.60 -12.03
N TYR A 117 -3.39 6.96 -12.45
CA TYR A 117 -4.21 6.15 -13.35
C TYR A 117 -4.27 6.73 -14.78
N GLY A 118 -3.67 7.90 -15.03
CA GLY A 118 -3.58 8.50 -16.36
C GLY A 118 -4.96 8.71 -16.99
N ASN A 119 -5.08 8.38 -18.29
CA ASN A 119 -6.33 8.50 -19.06
C ASN A 119 -7.31 7.35 -18.81
N LEU A 120 -7.03 6.41 -17.89
CA LEU A 120 -7.87 5.25 -17.62
C LEU A 120 -9.33 5.66 -17.33
N PHE A 121 -9.57 6.76 -16.61
CA PHE A 121 -10.92 7.23 -16.33
C PHE A 121 -11.63 7.78 -17.55
N ALA A 122 -10.90 8.42 -18.48
CA ALA A 122 -11.45 8.88 -19.75
C ALA A 122 -11.78 7.69 -20.68
N GLU A 123 -10.94 6.65 -20.67
CA GLU A 123 -11.18 5.40 -21.42
C GLU A 123 -12.36 4.61 -20.85
N LEU A 124 -12.47 4.52 -19.51
CA LEU A 124 -13.60 3.91 -18.83
C LEU A 124 -14.90 4.70 -19.05
N ALA A 125 -14.84 6.04 -19.13
CA ALA A 125 -15.98 6.89 -19.46
C ALA A 125 -16.50 6.62 -20.88
N ALA A 126 -15.59 6.56 -21.86
CA ALA A 126 -15.92 6.21 -23.23
C ALA A 126 -16.51 4.79 -23.34
N TYR A 127 -15.98 3.83 -22.58
CA TYR A 127 -16.49 2.45 -22.54
C TYR A 127 -17.88 2.35 -21.89
N ALA A 128 -18.14 3.16 -20.88
CA ALA A 128 -19.41 3.22 -20.17
C ALA A 128 -20.52 3.99 -20.92
N GLY A 129 -20.22 4.62 -22.06
CA GLY A 129 -21.15 5.50 -22.77
C GLY A 129 -21.55 6.74 -21.96
N ALA A 130 -20.72 7.15 -21.00
CA ALA A 130 -20.96 8.30 -20.14
C ALA A 130 -20.01 9.45 -20.52
N ASP A 131 -20.56 10.58 -20.95
CA ASP A 131 -19.78 11.70 -21.51
C ASP A 131 -18.83 12.37 -20.49
N VAL A 132 -19.05 12.23 -19.18
CA VAL A 132 -18.16 12.76 -18.14
C VAL A 132 -18.22 11.90 -16.87
N ILE A 133 -17.13 11.21 -16.55
CA ILE A 133 -16.91 10.65 -15.21
C ILE A 133 -16.23 11.73 -14.37
N ASN A 134 -16.81 12.09 -13.22
CA ASN A 134 -16.11 12.91 -12.22
C ASN A 134 -15.04 12.02 -11.56
N GLU A 135 -13.81 12.14 -12.05
CA GLU A 135 -12.65 11.25 -11.86
C GLU A 135 -12.29 10.89 -10.41
N GLY A 136 -12.75 11.66 -9.42
CA GLY A 136 -12.29 11.54 -8.03
C GLY A 136 -13.21 10.76 -7.08
N ARG A 137 -14.52 10.99 -7.12
CA ARG A 137 -15.45 10.55 -6.07
C ARG A 137 -16.13 9.22 -6.38
N ASP A 138 -16.47 9.00 -7.65
CA ASP A 138 -17.42 7.93 -8.03
C ASP A 138 -16.72 6.65 -8.49
N VAL A 139 -15.39 6.68 -8.60
CA VAL A 139 -14.60 5.57 -9.13
C VAL A 139 -13.57 5.04 -8.14
N VAL A 140 -13.03 5.90 -7.29
CA VAL A 140 -12.01 5.52 -6.32
C VAL A 140 -12.67 5.07 -5.01
N ALA A 141 -12.34 3.88 -4.54
CA ALA A 141 -12.75 3.39 -3.23
C ALA A 141 -11.94 4.09 -2.11
N VAL A 142 -12.26 5.36 -1.87
CA VAL A 142 -11.56 6.24 -0.91
C VAL A 142 -11.40 5.61 0.47
N PRO A 143 -12.41 4.94 1.07
CA PRO A 143 -12.25 4.29 2.37
C PRO A 143 -11.13 3.23 2.39
N THR A 144 -11.01 2.44 1.32
CA THR A 144 -9.97 1.42 1.19
C THR A 144 -8.58 2.08 1.14
N LEU A 145 -8.42 3.09 0.29
CA LEU A 145 -7.14 3.80 0.15
C LEU A 145 -6.72 4.52 1.43
N ILE A 146 -7.67 5.16 2.13
CA ILE A 146 -7.40 5.78 3.44
C ILE A 146 -6.93 4.74 4.45
N GLY A 147 -7.58 3.57 4.49
CA GLY A 147 -7.17 2.48 5.38
C GLY A 147 -5.76 1.97 5.08
N VAL A 148 -5.42 1.79 3.80
CA VAL A 148 -4.06 1.42 3.37
C VAL A 148 -3.06 2.50 3.80
N ALA A 149 -3.34 3.77 3.51
CA ALA A 149 -2.47 4.90 3.88
C ALA A 149 -2.26 4.98 5.40
N PHE A 150 -3.33 4.80 6.19
CA PHE A 150 -3.27 4.78 7.64
C PHE A 150 -2.31 3.71 8.15
N TRP A 151 -2.46 2.47 7.68
CA TRP A 151 -1.60 1.38 8.14
C TRP A 151 -0.15 1.53 7.69
N LEU A 152 0.10 2.11 6.51
CA LEU A 152 1.45 2.48 6.07
C LEU A 152 2.07 3.55 6.96
N VAL A 153 1.31 4.56 7.39
CA VAL A 153 1.77 5.57 8.36
C VAL A 153 2.08 4.91 9.70
N VAL A 154 1.24 3.99 10.19
CA VAL A 154 1.53 3.22 11.40
C VAL A 154 2.83 2.44 11.25
N THR A 155 3.03 1.73 10.13
CA THR A 155 4.28 1.02 9.84
C THR A 155 5.49 1.97 9.86
N ALA A 156 5.39 3.14 9.21
CA ALA A 156 6.45 4.13 9.15
C ALA A 156 6.82 4.65 10.55
N VAL A 157 5.82 5.01 11.37
CA VAL A 157 6.02 5.51 12.74
C VAL A 157 6.65 4.44 13.62
N VAL A 158 6.12 3.22 13.60
CA VAL A 158 6.64 2.10 14.40
C VAL A 158 8.07 1.76 13.99
N ALA A 159 8.37 1.75 12.69
CA ALA A 159 9.72 1.51 12.18
C ALA A 159 10.68 2.65 12.59
N GLY A 160 10.24 3.91 12.51
CA GLY A 160 11.01 5.07 12.99
C GLY A 160 11.33 5.01 14.48
N LEU A 161 10.37 4.58 15.31
CA LEU A 161 10.61 4.35 16.75
C LEU A 161 11.61 3.20 16.98
N GLY A 162 11.53 2.14 16.17
CA GLY A 162 12.50 1.04 16.16
C GLY A 162 13.91 1.49 15.77
N PHE A 163 14.04 2.42 14.81
CA PHE A 163 15.31 3.04 14.44
C PHE A 163 15.93 3.83 15.60
N VAL A 164 15.14 4.67 16.27
CA VAL A 164 15.59 5.43 17.44
C VAL A 164 16.04 4.49 18.56
N ARG A 165 15.30 3.39 18.79
CA ARG A 165 15.63 2.43 19.84
C ARG A 165 16.91 1.64 19.56
N SER A 166 17.11 1.23 18.30
CA SER A 166 18.29 0.46 17.87
C SER A 166 19.55 1.32 17.74
N SER A 167 19.40 2.63 17.54
CA SER A 167 20.52 3.57 17.53
C SER A 167 21.06 3.90 18.94
N ARG A 168 20.35 3.50 20.00
CA ARG A 168 20.72 3.74 21.41
C ARG A 168 21.22 2.50 22.14
N SER A 169 21.17 1.32 21.51
CA SER A 169 21.68 0.05 22.04
C SER A 169 23.07 -0.23 21.52
#